data_AF-A0A976Q7E9-F1
#
_entry.id   AF-A0A976Q7E9-F1
#
_cell.length_a   1.000
_cell.length_b   1.000
_cell.length_c   1.000
_cell.angle_alpha   90.00
_cell.angle_beta   90.00
_cell.angle_gamma   90.00
#
_symmetry.space_group_name_H-M   'P 1'
#
loop_
_entity.id
_entity.type
_entity.pdbx_description
1 polymer ?
#
loop_
_entity_poly.entity_id
_entity_poly.type
_entity_poly.pdbx_seq_one_letter_code
_entity_poly.pdbx_strand_id
1 'polypeptide(L)'
;MARRFRFPWSRDKDAPGAGSGLGLRALGRYSAFFTGGVVAFVVLLWLNLPERALAWRLADEAKRRGYLVTIGELDISPWGAVTLRDVTWSFAPSRSDQITVPFVVDELEITPSWFSLIAGDIQVDVDAELDEGRFSASVDWREDAADIKLDIDRVPLYSVPRLQQSVNAPVSGTFSSHVELTAPERQFERANGVINLVCAGCTVGDGEELVYIPGAKGWLAKGITLPELKLGELNGQLTVTDGVAQAEEFQAESEDLTLVVGGKIQFNDPVQRSRFDIEIKLLVNERLQEENDSVRLLLSTASKDSRLEAPLEGWLGFRLQGSAARPRFRGINAKTREDRVREAREKRREREAARRKRQAERQKQRAERAKPKADPSGQAVKSPPSRGGPPSKPADPDAAREREREVLERRRDAERRAEEEEDERRRAQKAREEQASQEREQAAREAEEPEADEPAKAGGQAVNDEGGEDDDENPADPDGDKPAASGEDGDGEEDDGSEQEGDEDGDAAEPGASGSSASQGEDEEGKGDEE
;
A
#
# COMPACT_ATOMS: atom_id res chain seq x y z
N MET A 1 26.85 -5.87 -42.51
CA MET A 1 27.17 -6.72 -43.67
C MET A 1 25.91 -7.50 -44.05
N ALA A 2 25.10 -6.97 -44.98
CA ALA A 2 23.79 -7.51 -45.34
C ALA A 2 23.89 -8.33 -46.64
N ARG A 3 23.54 -9.62 -46.59
CA ARG A 3 23.46 -10.50 -47.76
C ARG A 3 22.07 -10.35 -48.40
N ARG A 4 22.02 -9.67 -49.55
CA ARG A 4 20.87 -9.64 -50.47
C ARG A 4 20.67 -11.03 -51.09
N PHE A 5 19.58 -11.72 -50.72
CA PHE A 5 19.06 -12.85 -51.49
C PHE A 5 18.30 -12.31 -52.72
N ARG A 6 18.89 -12.48 -53.91
CA ARG A 6 18.20 -12.27 -55.20
C ARG A 6 17.55 -13.59 -55.59
N PHE A 7 16.22 -13.66 -55.55
CA PHE A 7 15.45 -14.70 -56.21
C PHE A 7 15.32 -14.37 -57.72
N PRO A 8 15.63 -15.30 -58.63
CA PRO A 8 15.36 -15.14 -60.05
C PRO A 8 13.94 -15.62 -60.34
N TRP A 9 13.00 -14.70 -60.55
CA TRP A 9 11.73 -15.01 -61.21
C TRP A 9 11.96 -14.87 -62.71
N SER A 10 12.07 -16.01 -63.42
CA SER A 10 12.02 -16.02 -64.88
C SER A 10 10.60 -15.70 -65.32
N ARG A 11 10.50 -14.68 -66.15
CA ARG A 11 9.26 -14.14 -66.69
C ARG A 11 9.07 -14.74 -68.07
N ASP A 12 8.52 -15.95 -68.14
CA ASP A 12 8.01 -16.50 -69.39
C ASP A 12 6.66 -15.83 -69.68
N LYS A 13 6.71 -14.87 -70.61
CA LYS A 13 5.55 -14.38 -71.34
C LYS A 13 5.39 -15.27 -72.57
N ASP A 14 4.13 -15.47 -72.95
CA ASP A 14 3.64 -15.95 -74.26
C ASP A 14 3.02 -17.34 -74.25
N ALA A 15 1.75 -17.40 -73.82
CA ALA A 15 0.80 -18.39 -74.30
C ALA A 15 -0.56 -17.70 -74.58
N PRO A 16 -1.02 -17.66 -75.85
CA PRO A 16 -2.29 -17.04 -76.22
C PRO A 16 -3.46 -18.03 -76.07
N GLY A 17 -4.50 -17.58 -75.35
CA GLY A 17 -5.92 -17.84 -75.62
C GLY A 17 -6.44 -19.29 -75.60
N ALA A 18 -6.97 -19.73 -74.46
CA ALA A 18 -8.08 -20.68 -74.41
C ALA A 18 -8.74 -20.72 -73.01
N GLY A 19 -9.99 -20.20 -72.91
CA GLY A 19 -10.98 -20.75 -71.97
C GLY A 19 -10.99 -20.30 -70.50
N SER A 20 -10.92 -19.01 -70.17
CA SER A 20 -10.97 -18.51 -68.78
C SER A 20 -12.39 -18.24 -68.22
N GLY A 21 -13.45 -18.85 -68.78
CA GLY A 21 -14.84 -18.56 -68.41
C GLY A 21 -15.48 -19.49 -67.37
N LEU A 22 -14.91 -20.67 -67.10
CA LEU A 22 -15.58 -21.72 -66.31
C LEU A 22 -15.05 -21.91 -64.87
N GLY A 23 -13.94 -21.27 -64.49
CA GLY A 23 -13.32 -21.48 -63.17
C GLY A 23 -13.91 -20.64 -62.02
N LEU A 24 -14.48 -19.47 -62.30
CA LEU A 24 -14.91 -18.51 -61.26
C LEU A 24 -16.19 -18.95 -60.53
N ARG A 25 -17.10 -19.68 -61.20
CA ARG A 25 -18.35 -20.17 -60.59
C ARG A 25 -18.12 -21.36 -59.66
N ALA A 26 -17.12 -22.20 -59.95
CA ALA A 26 -16.76 -23.31 -59.07
C ALA A 26 -16.09 -22.80 -57.79
N LEU A 27 -15.17 -21.84 -57.91
CA LEU A 27 -14.49 -21.24 -56.76
C LEU A 27 -15.48 -20.60 -55.76
N GLY A 28 -16.50 -19.90 -56.26
CA GLY A 28 -17.51 -19.24 -55.43
C GLY A 28 -18.40 -20.20 -54.60
N ARG A 29 -18.60 -21.45 -55.05
CA ARG A 29 -19.38 -22.43 -54.29
C ARG A 29 -18.57 -22.99 -53.12
N TYR A 30 -17.29 -23.30 -53.33
CA TYR A 30 -16.41 -23.77 -52.26
C TYR A 30 -16.19 -22.70 -51.20
N SER A 31 -16.03 -21.44 -51.59
CA SER A 31 -15.92 -20.34 -50.62
C SER A 31 -17.21 -20.20 -49.79
N ALA A 32 -18.39 -20.30 -50.41
CA ALA A 32 -19.66 -20.22 -49.67
C ALA A 32 -19.83 -21.36 -48.67
N PHE A 33 -19.51 -22.61 -49.05
CA PHE A 33 -19.56 -23.75 -48.12
C PHE A 33 -18.52 -23.64 -47.00
N PHE A 34 -17.30 -23.17 -47.32
CA PHE A 34 -16.26 -22.97 -46.31
C PHE A 34 -16.65 -21.87 -45.32
N THR A 35 -17.05 -20.69 -45.80
CA THR A 35 -17.50 -19.59 -44.93
C THR A 35 -18.72 -19.99 -44.11
N GLY A 36 -19.71 -20.66 -44.71
CA GLY A 36 -20.86 -21.18 -43.98
C GLY A 36 -20.48 -22.21 -42.92
N GLY A 37 -19.54 -23.11 -43.23
CA GLY A 37 -19.00 -24.09 -42.29
C GLY A 37 -18.25 -23.44 -41.13
N VAL A 38 -17.45 -22.41 -41.39
CA VAL A 38 -16.74 -21.64 -40.35
C VAL A 38 -17.73 -20.90 -39.46
N VAL A 39 -18.72 -20.20 -40.03
CA VAL A 39 -19.75 -19.50 -39.25
C VAL A 39 -20.54 -20.48 -38.38
N ALA A 40 -20.99 -21.61 -38.95
CA ALA A 40 -21.71 -22.64 -38.20
C ALA A 40 -20.84 -23.25 -37.09
N PHE A 41 -19.55 -23.48 -37.35
CA PHE A 41 -18.60 -23.96 -36.35
C PHE A 41 -18.42 -22.96 -35.20
N VAL A 42 -18.25 -21.67 -35.50
CA VAL A 42 -18.11 -20.62 -34.48
C VAL A 42 -19.37 -20.49 -33.64
N VAL A 43 -20.56 -20.49 -34.27
CA VAL A 43 -21.85 -20.43 -33.54
C VAL A 43 -22.04 -21.68 -32.67
N LEU A 44 -21.72 -22.88 -33.16
CA LEU A 44 -21.81 -24.10 -32.36
C LEU A 44 -20.80 -24.11 -31.22
N LEU A 45 -19.58 -23.61 -31.44
CA LEU A 45 -18.56 -23.49 -30.40
C LEU A 45 -19.01 -22.51 -29.31
N TRP A 46 -19.62 -21.39 -29.70
CA TRP A 46 -20.20 -20.41 -28.78
C TRP A 46 -21.37 -21.01 -27.96
N LEU A 47 -22.31 -21.69 -28.59
CA LEU A 47 -23.45 -22.33 -27.90
C LEU A 47 -23.07 -23.48 -26.95
N ASN A 48 -21.89 -24.10 -27.13
CA ASN A 48 -21.43 -25.23 -26.32
C ASN A 48 -20.33 -24.85 -25.33
N LEU A 49 -20.09 -23.55 -25.13
CA LEU A 49 -18.99 -23.08 -24.30
C LEU A 49 -19.34 -23.25 -22.81
N PRO A 50 -18.52 -23.97 -22.01
CA PRO A 50 -18.85 -24.26 -20.62
C PRO A 50 -18.47 -23.07 -19.71
N GLU A 51 -19.28 -22.02 -19.73
CA GLU A 51 -19.08 -20.77 -18.97
C GLU A 51 -18.75 -20.99 -17.50
N ARG A 52 -19.49 -21.88 -16.82
CA ARG A 52 -19.25 -22.21 -15.41
C ARG A 52 -17.87 -22.79 -15.14
N ALA A 53 -17.35 -23.60 -16.06
CA ALA A 53 -16.01 -24.18 -15.92
C ALA A 53 -14.92 -23.12 -16.12
N LEU A 54 -15.16 -22.14 -16.99
CA LEU A 54 -14.27 -21.00 -17.20
C LEU A 54 -14.28 -20.07 -15.99
N ALA A 55 -15.45 -19.73 -15.44
CA ALA A 55 -15.58 -18.91 -14.24
C ALA A 55 -14.81 -19.53 -13.06
N TRP A 56 -14.99 -20.84 -12.82
CA TRP A 56 -14.24 -21.57 -11.80
C TRP A 56 -12.73 -21.53 -12.06
N ARG A 57 -12.30 -21.70 -13.31
CA ARG A 57 -10.88 -21.70 -13.66
C ARG A 57 -10.24 -20.32 -13.47
N LEU A 58 -10.96 -19.25 -13.81
CA LEU A 58 -10.54 -17.87 -13.58
C LEU A 58 -10.42 -17.56 -12.08
N ALA A 59 -11.42 -17.96 -11.29
CA ALA A 59 -11.38 -17.83 -9.83
C ALA A 59 -10.21 -18.61 -9.19
N ASP A 60 -9.95 -19.84 -9.63
CA ASP A 60 -8.81 -20.64 -9.15
C ASP A 60 -7.46 -19.99 -9.51
N GLU A 61 -7.31 -19.48 -10.73
CA GLU A 61 -6.10 -18.77 -11.15
C GLU A 61 -5.90 -17.47 -10.37
N ALA A 62 -6.97 -16.71 -10.11
CA ALA A 62 -6.93 -15.53 -9.24
C ALA A 62 -6.50 -15.90 -7.81
N LYS A 63 -7.05 -17.00 -7.26
CA LYS A 63 -6.68 -17.53 -5.94
C LYS A 63 -5.21 -17.91 -5.85
N ARG A 64 -4.66 -18.55 -6.89
CA ARG A 64 -3.22 -18.87 -6.97
C ARG A 64 -2.32 -17.62 -6.95
N ARG A 65 -2.84 -16.47 -7.39
CA ARG A 65 -2.16 -15.17 -7.32
C ARG A 65 -2.41 -14.41 -6.01
N GLY A 66 -3.13 -15.01 -5.07
CA GLY A 66 -3.44 -14.43 -3.77
C GLY A 66 -4.71 -13.56 -3.76
N TYR A 67 -5.54 -13.65 -4.80
CA TYR A 67 -6.81 -12.92 -4.89
C TYR A 67 -7.98 -13.88 -4.67
N LEU A 68 -8.76 -13.64 -3.62
CA LEU A 68 -9.95 -14.43 -3.34
C LEU A 68 -11.13 -13.82 -4.10
N VAL A 69 -11.28 -14.24 -5.34
CA VAL A 69 -12.34 -13.77 -6.26
C VAL A 69 -13.38 -14.87 -6.42
N THR A 70 -14.64 -14.51 -6.19
CA THR A 70 -15.81 -15.31 -6.52
C THR A 70 -16.53 -14.66 -7.69
N ILE A 71 -16.91 -15.45 -8.69
CA ILE A 71 -17.62 -14.99 -9.88
C ILE A 71 -18.99 -15.65 -9.84
N GLY A 72 -20.07 -14.86 -9.83
CA GLY A 72 -21.44 -15.37 -9.83
C GLY A 72 -21.82 -15.94 -11.19
N GLU A 73 -21.76 -15.10 -12.22
CA GLU A 73 -22.07 -15.47 -13.60
C GLU A 73 -20.96 -15.01 -14.55
N LEU A 74 -20.75 -15.76 -15.63
CA LEU A 74 -19.80 -15.45 -16.69
C LEU A 74 -20.52 -15.65 -18.01
N ASP A 75 -20.63 -14.57 -18.78
CA ASP A 75 -21.15 -14.58 -20.14
C ASP A 75 -20.02 -14.24 -21.12
N ILE A 76 -20.04 -14.87 -22.29
CA ILE A 76 -19.06 -14.60 -23.35
C ILE A 76 -19.82 -14.20 -24.59
N SER A 77 -19.64 -12.96 -25.03
CA SER A 77 -20.27 -12.47 -26.25
C SER A 77 -19.73 -13.18 -27.50
N PRO A 78 -20.49 -13.23 -28.61
CA PRO A 78 -20.02 -13.79 -29.89
C PRO A 78 -18.76 -13.10 -30.44
N TRP A 79 -18.48 -11.88 -29.98
CA TRP A 79 -17.32 -11.07 -30.36
C TRP A 79 -16.16 -11.21 -29.37
N GLY A 80 -16.29 -12.10 -28.38
CA GLY A 80 -15.26 -12.46 -27.40
C GLY A 80 -15.06 -11.47 -26.26
N ALA A 81 -15.96 -10.49 -26.09
CA ALA A 81 -16.10 -9.80 -24.81
C ALA A 81 -16.54 -10.79 -23.72
N VAL A 82 -15.95 -10.68 -22.53
CA VAL A 82 -16.24 -11.53 -21.37
C VAL A 82 -16.88 -10.66 -20.31
N THR A 83 -18.15 -10.93 -19.99
CA THR A 83 -18.90 -10.21 -18.97
C THR A 83 -19.02 -11.08 -17.73
N LEU A 84 -18.53 -10.59 -16.60
CA LEU A 84 -18.59 -11.25 -15.31
C LEU A 84 -19.62 -10.49 -14.46
N ARG A 85 -20.60 -11.19 -13.88
CA ARG A 85 -21.59 -10.59 -12.98
C ARG A 85 -21.39 -11.06 -11.55
N ASP A 86 -21.73 -10.19 -10.60
CA ASP A 86 -21.63 -10.44 -9.16
C ASP A 86 -20.20 -10.86 -8.74
N VAL A 87 -19.20 -10.14 -9.25
CA VAL A 87 -17.80 -10.43 -8.93
C VAL A 87 -17.48 -9.94 -7.54
N THR A 88 -17.25 -10.87 -6.63
CA THR A 88 -16.90 -10.56 -5.25
C THR A 88 -15.42 -10.79 -5.02
N TRP A 89 -14.69 -9.74 -4.66
CA TRP A 89 -13.31 -9.80 -4.24
C TRP A 89 -13.19 -9.63 -2.73
N SER A 90 -12.73 -10.68 -2.05
CA SER A 90 -12.42 -10.61 -0.62
C SER A 90 -10.94 -10.34 -0.39
N PHE A 91 -10.65 -9.40 0.50
CA PHE A 91 -9.30 -9.09 0.94
C PHE A 91 -9.05 -9.73 2.29
N ALA A 92 -7.89 -10.37 2.47
CA ALA A 92 -7.50 -10.83 3.79
C ALA A 92 -7.54 -9.64 4.78
N PRO A 93 -8.21 -9.79 5.93
CA PRO A 93 -8.36 -8.69 6.86
C PRO A 93 -7.00 -8.30 7.40
N SER A 94 -6.80 -7.01 7.66
CA SER A 94 -5.52 -6.52 8.18
C SER A 94 -5.24 -7.02 9.60
N ARG A 95 -6.30 -7.42 10.31
CA ARG A 95 -6.28 -7.98 11.65
C ARG A 95 -7.20 -9.20 11.75
N SER A 96 -6.93 -10.09 12.70
CA SER A 96 -7.72 -11.31 12.91
C SER A 96 -9.12 -11.05 13.48
N ASP A 97 -9.36 -9.88 14.07
CA ASP A 97 -10.62 -9.45 14.66
C ASP A 97 -11.52 -8.64 13.70
N GLN A 98 -11.00 -8.27 12.52
CA GLN A 98 -11.78 -7.51 11.54
C GLN A 98 -12.66 -8.42 10.69
N ILE A 99 -13.93 -8.04 10.56
CA ILE A 99 -14.86 -8.64 9.61
C ILE A 99 -14.37 -8.28 8.20
N THR A 100 -14.29 -9.28 7.32
CA THR A 100 -13.89 -9.07 5.93
C THR A 100 -15.08 -8.46 5.18
N VAL A 101 -14.95 -7.19 4.77
CA VAL A 101 -15.92 -6.56 3.88
C VAL A 101 -15.57 -6.96 2.44
N PRO A 102 -16.44 -7.71 1.74
CA PRO A 102 -16.23 -8.02 0.34
C PRO A 102 -16.34 -6.76 -0.52
N PHE A 103 -15.48 -6.67 -1.54
CA PHE A 103 -15.62 -5.71 -2.62
C PHE A 103 -16.48 -6.35 -3.71
N VAL A 104 -17.67 -5.82 -3.96
CA VAL A 104 -18.62 -6.35 -4.94
C VAL A 104 -18.58 -5.47 -6.18
N VAL A 105 -18.47 -6.11 -7.34
CA VAL A 105 -18.56 -5.49 -8.67
C VAL A 105 -19.75 -6.14 -9.35
N ASP A 106 -20.75 -5.34 -9.69
CA ASP A 106 -22.04 -5.84 -10.19
C ASP A 106 -21.88 -6.45 -11.58
N GLU A 107 -21.16 -5.73 -12.45
CA GLU A 107 -20.85 -6.15 -13.81
C GLU A 107 -19.40 -5.75 -14.14
N LEU A 108 -18.62 -6.68 -14.71
CA LEU A 108 -17.24 -6.48 -15.16
C LEU A 108 -17.10 -7.06 -16.58
N GLU A 109 -17.08 -6.19 -17.57
CA GLU A 109 -16.90 -6.53 -18.98
C GLU A 109 -15.43 -6.34 -19.38
N ILE A 110 -14.86 -7.35 -20.04
CA ILE A 110 -13.50 -7.34 -20.57
C ILE A 110 -13.58 -7.61 -22.06
N THR A 111 -13.21 -6.61 -22.87
CA THR A 111 -13.32 -6.63 -24.32
C THR A 111 -11.92 -6.62 -24.97
N PRO A 112 -11.34 -7.79 -25.26
CA PRO A 112 -10.10 -7.87 -26.03
C PRO A 112 -10.36 -7.61 -27.51
N SER A 113 -9.56 -6.75 -28.14
CA SER A 113 -9.63 -6.52 -29.58
C SER A 113 -8.90 -7.63 -30.36
N TRP A 114 -9.65 -8.63 -30.81
CA TRP A 114 -9.10 -9.75 -31.58
C TRP A 114 -8.43 -9.35 -32.89
N PHE A 115 -8.92 -8.27 -33.53
CA PHE A 115 -8.33 -7.77 -34.78
C PHE A 115 -6.96 -7.15 -34.53
N SER A 116 -6.77 -6.44 -33.42
CA SER A 116 -5.47 -5.89 -33.01
C SER A 116 -4.46 -7.02 -32.74
N LEU A 117 -4.90 -8.12 -32.12
CA LEU A 117 -4.03 -9.29 -31.86
C LEU A 117 -3.47 -9.92 -33.15
N ILE A 118 -4.24 -9.89 -34.24
CA ILE A 118 -3.77 -10.37 -35.56
C ILE A 118 -2.72 -9.41 -36.14
N ALA A 119 -2.85 -8.11 -35.87
CA ALA A 119 -1.87 -7.08 -36.28
C ALA A 119 -0.60 -7.09 -35.42
N GLY A 120 -0.61 -7.74 -34.25
CA GLY A 120 0.52 -7.80 -33.31
C GLY A 120 0.40 -6.81 -32.14
N ASP A 121 -0.71 -6.07 -32.08
CA ASP A 121 -1.01 -5.10 -31.02
C ASP A 121 -1.99 -5.73 -30.01
N ILE A 122 -1.90 -5.35 -28.74
CA ILE A 122 -2.81 -5.85 -27.70
C ILE A 122 -3.63 -4.68 -27.21
N GLN A 123 -4.91 -4.64 -27.59
CA GLN A 123 -5.87 -3.67 -27.07
C GLN A 123 -6.90 -4.41 -26.22
N VAL A 124 -7.10 -3.93 -24.99
CA VAL A 124 -8.07 -4.48 -24.03
C VAL A 124 -8.81 -3.32 -23.40
N ASP A 125 -10.12 -3.33 -23.54
CA ASP A 125 -11.04 -2.43 -22.83
C ASP A 125 -11.67 -3.20 -21.66
N VAL A 126 -11.78 -2.55 -20.51
CA VAL A 126 -12.32 -3.10 -19.27
C VAL A 126 -13.32 -2.11 -18.72
N ASP A 127 -14.58 -2.51 -18.61
CA ASP A 127 -15.65 -1.71 -18.04
C ASP A 127 -16.20 -2.43 -16.81
N ALA A 128 -16.41 -1.70 -15.72
CA ALA A 128 -16.96 -2.23 -14.49
C ALA A 128 -17.99 -1.27 -13.88
N GLU A 129 -19.08 -1.84 -13.40
CA GLU A 129 -20.12 -1.13 -12.66
C GLU A 129 -20.05 -1.54 -11.18
N LEU A 130 -20.00 -0.55 -10.30
CA LEU A 130 -19.83 -0.73 -8.86
C LEU A 130 -20.86 0.12 -8.11
N ASP A 131 -21.97 -0.48 -7.69
CA ASP A 131 -23.05 0.22 -7.00
C ASP A 131 -23.55 1.41 -7.86
N GLU A 132 -23.29 2.65 -7.45
CA GLU A 132 -23.64 3.86 -8.22
C GLU A 132 -22.52 4.37 -9.16
N GLY A 133 -21.32 3.79 -9.07
CA GLY A 133 -20.12 4.23 -9.77
C GLY A 133 -19.77 3.40 -11.00
N ARG A 134 -18.97 3.99 -11.89
CA ARG A 134 -18.43 3.33 -13.09
C ARG A 134 -16.92 3.40 -13.13
N PHE A 135 -16.29 2.33 -13.57
CA PHE A 135 -14.87 2.22 -13.85
C PHE A 135 -14.69 1.79 -15.29
N SER A 136 -13.89 2.50 -16.07
CA SER A 136 -13.50 2.10 -17.43
C SER A 136 -12.00 2.23 -17.58
N ALA A 137 -11.36 1.22 -18.16
CA ALA A 137 -9.93 1.19 -18.40
C ALA A 137 -9.66 0.65 -19.81
N SER A 138 -8.99 1.45 -20.63
CA SER A 138 -8.55 1.04 -21.96
C SER A 138 -7.04 0.96 -21.97
N VAL A 139 -6.50 -0.16 -22.44
CA VAL A 139 -5.05 -0.31 -22.59
C VAL A 139 -4.72 -0.80 -23.99
N ASP A 140 -3.88 -0.02 -24.68
CA ASP A 140 -3.35 -0.30 -26.01
C ASP A 140 -1.84 -0.49 -25.93
N TRP A 141 -1.37 -1.72 -26.11
CA TRP A 141 0.04 -2.09 -26.18
C TRP A 141 0.47 -2.33 -27.63
N ARG A 142 1.24 -1.40 -28.17
CA ARG A 142 1.84 -1.43 -29.51
C ARG A 142 3.34 -1.71 -29.41
N GLU A 143 4.03 -1.99 -30.52
CA GLU A 143 5.49 -2.26 -30.50
C GLU A 143 6.31 -1.09 -29.94
N ASP A 144 5.88 0.14 -30.23
CA ASP A 144 6.57 1.39 -29.96
C ASP A 144 6.03 2.16 -28.75
N ALA A 145 4.80 1.90 -28.32
CA ALA A 145 4.16 2.61 -27.21
C ALA A 145 3.16 1.73 -26.45
N ALA A 146 2.85 2.12 -25.21
CA ALA A 146 1.70 1.63 -24.47
C ALA A 146 0.85 2.83 -24.02
N ASP A 147 -0.42 2.88 -24.43
CA ASP A 147 -1.37 3.90 -24.02
C ASP A 147 -2.34 3.31 -23.02
N ILE A 148 -2.54 4.02 -21.90
CA ILE A 148 -3.40 3.61 -20.80
C ILE A 148 -4.34 4.76 -20.52
N LYS A 149 -5.63 4.47 -20.60
CA LYS A 149 -6.70 5.35 -20.18
C LYS A 149 -7.45 4.67 -19.06
N LEU A 150 -7.66 5.38 -17.97
CA LEU A 150 -8.44 4.91 -16.84
C LEU A 150 -9.37 6.03 -16.40
N ASP A 151 -10.66 5.77 -16.41
CA ASP A 151 -11.71 6.69 -16.00
C ASP A 151 -12.54 6.03 -14.89
N ILE A 152 -12.66 6.73 -13.77
CA ILE A 152 -13.44 6.34 -12.61
C ILE A 152 -14.45 7.46 -12.42
N ASP A 153 -15.74 7.17 -12.52
CA ASP A 153 -16.84 8.12 -12.36
C ASP A 153 -17.65 7.76 -11.11
N ARG A 154 -17.72 8.70 -10.17
CA ARG A 154 -18.61 8.68 -8.99
C ARG A 154 -18.60 7.37 -8.20
N VAL A 155 -17.44 6.76 -8.01
CA VAL A 155 -17.32 5.56 -7.16
C VAL A 155 -17.46 5.95 -5.69
N PRO A 156 -18.42 5.38 -4.93
CA PRO A 156 -18.55 5.68 -3.52
C PRO A 156 -17.34 5.19 -2.72
N LEU A 157 -16.77 6.03 -1.86
CA LEU A 157 -15.58 5.63 -1.10
C LEU A 157 -15.83 4.50 -0.09
N TYR A 158 -17.07 4.36 0.39
CA TYR A 158 -17.45 3.27 1.29
C TYR A 158 -17.41 1.91 0.61
N SER A 159 -17.54 1.85 -0.72
CA SER A 159 -17.52 0.61 -1.48
C SER A 159 -16.09 0.14 -1.78
N VAL A 160 -15.05 0.85 -1.34
CA VAL A 160 -13.64 0.49 -1.58
C VAL A 160 -12.96 0.08 -0.25
N PRO A 161 -13.06 -1.21 0.17
CA PRO A 161 -12.53 -1.67 1.47
C PRO A 161 -11.05 -1.40 1.66
N ARG A 162 -10.26 -1.42 0.58
CA ARG A 162 -8.81 -1.14 0.64
C ARG A 162 -8.51 0.28 1.07
N LEU A 163 -9.37 1.24 0.71
CA LEU A 163 -9.19 2.62 1.11
C LEU A 163 -9.48 2.78 2.60
N GLN A 164 -10.61 2.24 3.08
CA GLN A 164 -10.96 2.18 4.52
C GLN A 164 -9.86 1.51 5.34
N GLN A 165 -9.31 0.39 4.88
CA GLN A 165 -8.18 -0.29 5.54
C GLN A 165 -6.90 0.56 5.60
N SER A 166 -6.68 1.41 4.58
CA SER A 166 -5.47 2.23 4.49
C SER A 166 -5.51 3.43 5.42
N VAL A 167 -6.69 4.05 5.57
CA VAL A 167 -6.91 5.14 6.53
C VAL A 167 -7.30 4.64 7.93
N ASN A 168 -7.71 3.37 8.02
CA ASN A 168 -8.22 2.69 9.20
C ASN A 168 -9.38 3.42 9.89
N ALA A 169 -10.25 4.02 9.06
CA ALA A 169 -11.45 4.75 9.46
C ALA A 169 -12.51 4.59 8.35
N PRO A 170 -13.80 4.67 8.70
CA PRO A 170 -14.86 4.85 7.71
C PRO A 170 -14.56 6.03 6.80
N VAL A 171 -14.81 5.86 5.51
CA VAL A 171 -14.73 6.94 4.53
C VAL A 171 -16.01 6.97 3.72
N SER A 172 -16.51 8.17 3.48
CA SER A 172 -17.69 8.41 2.66
C SER A 172 -17.41 9.49 1.60
N GLY A 173 -18.35 9.70 0.69
CA GLY A 173 -18.20 10.60 -0.45
C GLY A 173 -18.03 9.86 -1.77
N THR A 174 -17.87 10.62 -2.85
CA THR A 174 -17.73 10.08 -4.21
C THR A 174 -16.38 10.43 -4.78
N PHE A 175 -15.73 9.45 -5.40
CA PHE A 175 -14.41 9.59 -6.00
C PHE A 175 -14.49 9.41 -7.50
N SER A 176 -13.86 10.35 -8.22
CA SER A 176 -13.69 10.29 -9.65
C SER A 176 -12.21 10.49 -10.00
N SER A 177 -11.74 9.81 -11.04
CA SER A 177 -10.34 9.87 -11.46
C SER A 177 -10.24 9.68 -12.95
N HIS A 178 -9.48 10.55 -13.62
CA HIS A 178 -9.20 10.44 -15.05
C HIS A 178 -7.69 10.38 -15.29
N VAL A 179 -7.22 9.27 -15.81
CA VAL A 179 -5.80 8.97 -16.03
C VAL A 179 -5.58 8.71 -17.51
N GLU A 180 -4.72 9.50 -18.12
CA GLU A 180 -4.23 9.26 -19.48
C GLU A 180 -2.71 9.20 -19.44
N LEU A 181 -2.13 8.05 -19.77
CA LEU A 181 -0.69 7.82 -19.76
C LEU A 181 -0.24 7.16 -21.06
N THR A 182 0.80 7.72 -21.68
CA THR A 182 1.49 7.15 -22.83
C THR A 182 2.91 6.79 -22.43
N ALA A 183 3.25 5.51 -22.45
CA ALA A 183 4.56 4.95 -22.11
C ALA A 183 5.32 4.52 -23.40
N PRO A 184 6.26 5.34 -23.90
CA PRO A 184 7.05 4.98 -25.08
C PRO A 184 7.95 3.78 -24.80
N GLU A 185 8.16 2.93 -25.81
CA GLU A 185 8.89 1.66 -25.71
C GLU A 185 8.36 0.73 -24.60
N ARG A 186 7.10 0.94 -24.18
CA ARG A 186 6.46 0.26 -23.04
C ARG A 186 7.22 0.44 -21.71
N GLN A 187 7.97 1.53 -21.58
CA GLN A 187 8.72 1.87 -20.37
C GLN A 187 7.95 2.96 -19.61
N PHE A 188 7.39 2.60 -18.46
CA PHE A 188 6.70 3.56 -17.59
C PHE A 188 7.66 4.59 -17.00
N GLU A 189 8.96 4.27 -16.92
CA GLU A 189 10.02 5.22 -16.58
C GLU A 189 10.13 6.41 -17.55
N ARG A 190 9.49 6.36 -18.72
CA ARG A 190 9.45 7.43 -19.72
C ARG A 190 8.02 7.88 -20.04
N ALA A 191 7.04 7.50 -19.21
CA ALA A 191 5.65 7.82 -19.47
C ALA A 191 5.39 9.33 -19.43
N ASN A 192 4.46 9.79 -20.27
CA ASN A 192 3.95 11.15 -20.27
C ASN A 192 2.43 11.12 -20.22
N GLY A 193 1.81 12.15 -19.64
CA GLY A 193 0.36 12.19 -19.52
C GLY A 193 -0.14 13.01 -18.35
N VAL A 194 -1.39 12.78 -17.96
CA VAL A 194 -2.08 13.52 -16.88
C VAL A 194 -2.91 12.57 -16.03
N ILE A 195 -2.99 12.89 -14.74
CA ILE A 195 -3.83 12.19 -13.76
C ILE A 195 -4.67 13.26 -13.04
N ASN A 196 -5.98 13.24 -13.24
CA ASN A 196 -6.93 14.09 -12.53
C ASN A 196 -7.64 13.27 -11.47
N LEU A 197 -7.80 13.83 -10.29
CA LEU A 197 -8.42 13.20 -9.12
C LEU A 197 -9.45 14.18 -8.56
N VAL A 198 -10.67 13.69 -8.30
CA VAL A 198 -11.76 14.47 -7.72
C VAL A 198 -12.37 13.65 -6.60
N CYS A 199 -12.51 14.26 -5.42
CA CYS A 199 -13.20 13.68 -4.27
C CYS A 199 -14.30 14.67 -3.86
N ALA A 200 -15.55 14.36 -4.15
CA ALA A 200 -16.69 15.22 -3.83
C ALA A 200 -17.37 14.76 -2.53
N GLY A 201 -17.49 15.69 -1.58
CA GLY A 201 -18.16 15.46 -0.30
C GLY A 201 -17.47 14.41 0.55
N CYS A 202 -16.15 14.33 0.51
CA CYS A 202 -15.43 13.26 1.18
C CYS A 202 -15.38 13.48 2.68
N THR A 203 -15.70 12.45 3.46
CA THR A 203 -15.63 12.48 4.93
C THR A 203 -14.84 11.30 5.48
N VAL A 204 -14.27 11.45 6.67
CA VAL A 204 -13.48 10.42 7.36
C VAL A 204 -13.95 10.30 8.80
N GLY A 205 -14.28 9.09 9.23
CA GLY A 205 -14.88 8.80 10.53
C GLY A 205 -16.40 8.91 10.50
N ASP A 206 -17.04 8.29 11.49
CA ASP A 206 -18.50 8.24 11.69
C ASP A 206 -18.89 8.60 13.14
N GLY A 207 -17.92 8.88 14.01
CA GLY A 207 -18.14 9.10 15.45
C GLY A 207 -18.36 7.85 16.29
N GLU A 208 -18.50 6.67 15.66
CA GLU A 208 -18.90 5.43 16.32
C GLU A 208 -17.81 4.35 16.24
N GLU A 209 -17.19 4.16 15.08
CA GLU A 209 -16.18 3.14 14.88
C GLU A 209 -14.84 3.53 15.51
N LEU A 210 -14.21 2.53 16.15
CA LEU A 210 -12.89 2.69 16.76
C LEU A 210 -11.79 2.71 15.69
N VAL A 211 -11.16 3.86 15.54
CA VAL A 211 -9.98 4.06 14.69
C VAL A 211 -8.72 3.66 15.46
N TYR A 212 -7.99 2.69 14.93
CA TYR A 212 -6.72 2.22 15.53
C TYR A 212 -5.54 2.94 14.91
N ILE A 213 -4.64 3.46 15.74
CA ILE A 213 -3.46 4.17 15.24
C ILE A 213 -2.29 3.18 15.11
N PRO A 214 -1.77 2.92 13.89
CA PRO A 214 -0.68 1.97 13.72
C PRO A 214 0.56 2.35 14.53
N GLY A 215 1.04 1.43 15.35
CA GLY A 215 2.23 1.64 16.20
C GLY A 215 1.98 2.46 17.47
N ALA A 216 0.74 2.87 17.75
CA ALA A 216 0.41 3.45 19.04
C ALA A 216 0.55 2.42 20.17
N LYS A 217 0.87 2.90 21.37
CA LYS A 217 1.02 2.08 22.58
C LYS A 217 0.05 2.56 23.65
N GLY A 218 -0.31 1.67 24.57
CA GLY A 218 -1.18 2.00 25.69
C GLY A 218 -2.64 2.09 25.26
N TRP A 219 -3.37 3.08 25.77
CA TRP A 219 -4.81 3.21 25.53
C TRP A 219 -5.16 3.50 24.06
N LEU A 220 -4.32 4.25 23.33
CA LEU A 220 -4.48 4.50 21.89
C LEU A 220 -4.40 3.22 21.03
N ALA A 221 -3.81 2.14 21.55
CA ALA A 221 -3.79 0.85 20.86
C ALA A 221 -5.16 0.15 20.89
N LYS A 222 -6.07 0.56 21.79
CA LYS A 222 -7.44 0.05 21.86
C LYS A 222 -8.39 0.70 20.84
N GLY A 223 -7.90 1.69 20.09
CA GLY A 223 -8.68 2.51 19.19
C GLY A 223 -9.24 3.76 19.88
N ILE A 224 -9.58 4.76 19.08
CA ILE A 224 -10.24 5.99 19.48
C ILE A 224 -11.39 6.24 18.51
N THR A 225 -12.54 6.70 18.99
CA THR A 225 -13.61 7.14 18.10
C THR A 225 -13.20 8.44 17.42
N LEU A 226 -13.29 8.46 16.09
CA LEU A 226 -13.02 9.65 15.30
C LEU A 226 -14.37 10.26 14.90
N PRO A 227 -14.66 11.53 15.26
CA PRO A 227 -15.87 12.18 14.75
C PRO A 227 -15.84 12.20 13.23
N GLU A 228 -17.02 12.35 12.61
CA GLU A 228 -17.07 12.57 11.17
C GLU A 228 -16.34 13.88 10.83
N LEU A 229 -15.22 13.75 10.10
CA LEU A 229 -14.42 14.86 9.62
C LEU A 229 -14.75 15.13 8.16
N LYS A 230 -15.31 16.30 7.86
CA LYS A 230 -15.53 16.72 6.47
C LYS A 230 -14.19 17.11 5.85
N LEU A 231 -13.83 16.53 4.71
CA LEU A 231 -12.66 16.95 3.93
C LEU A 231 -13.00 18.02 2.88
N GLY A 232 -14.30 18.18 2.57
CA GLY A 232 -14.76 19.09 1.52
C GLY A 232 -14.60 18.46 0.13
N GLU A 233 -14.32 19.31 -0.86
CA GLU A 233 -14.04 18.90 -2.24
C GLU A 233 -12.52 18.93 -2.48
N LEU A 234 -11.98 17.79 -2.92
CA LEU A 234 -10.57 17.65 -3.25
C LEU A 234 -10.42 17.53 -4.77
N ASN A 235 -9.79 18.52 -5.39
CA ASN A 235 -9.47 18.52 -6.82
C ASN A 235 -7.96 18.52 -7.00
N GLY A 236 -7.41 17.49 -7.62
CA GLY A 236 -5.97 17.33 -7.84
C GLY A 236 -5.65 16.98 -9.28
N GLN A 237 -4.59 17.58 -9.82
CA GLN A 237 -4.02 17.23 -11.11
C GLN A 237 -2.53 16.91 -10.94
N LEU A 238 -2.10 15.80 -11.51
CA LEU A 238 -0.70 15.40 -11.59
C LEU A 238 -0.30 15.35 -13.06
N THR A 239 0.72 16.12 -13.42
CA THR A 239 1.31 16.07 -14.77
C THR A 239 2.44 15.06 -14.76
N VAL A 240 2.42 14.12 -15.71
CA VAL A 240 3.43 13.08 -15.87
C VAL A 240 4.39 13.49 -16.98
N THR A 241 5.66 13.62 -16.65
CA THR A 241 6.73 13.91 -17.61
C THR A 241 7.92 13.01 -17.36
N ASP A 242 8.36 12.27 -18.39
CA ASP A 242 9.49 11.33 -18.32
C ASP A 242 9.41 10.38 -17.11
N GLY A 243 8.24 9.77 -16.92
CA GLY A 243 7.99 8.82 -15.83
C GLY A 243 7.93 9.46 -14.44
N VAL A 244 7.84 10.79 -14.33
CA VAL A 244 7.63 11.49 -13.05
C VAL A 244 6.29 12.21 -13.09
N ALA A 245 5.33 11.70 -12.32
CA ALA A 245 4.09 12.40 -12.00
C ALA A 245 4.36 13.43 -10.90
N GLN A 246 4.25 14.71 -11.22
CA GLN A 246 4.38 15.81 -10.26
C GLN A 246 2.97 16.29 -9.90
N ALA A 247 2.62 16.22 -8.62
CA ALA A 247 1.42 16.86 -8.10
C ALA A 247 1.71 18.34 -7.87
N GLU A 248 0.92 19.20 -8.49
CA GLU A 248 0.78 20.59 -8.03
C GLU A 248 0.12 20.55 -6.64
N GLU A 249 0.50 21.46 -5.76
CA GLU A 249 -0.01 21.47 -4.38
C GLU A 249 -1.53 21.70 -4.42
N PHE A 250 -2.30 20.63 -4.19
CA PHE A 250 -3.76 20.70 -4.18
C PHE A 250 -4.26 20.87 -2.76
N GLN A 251 -5.22 21.78 -2.60
CA GLN A 251 -5.77 22.18 -1.31
C GLN A 251 -7.27 21.85 -1.27
N ALA A 252 -7.71 21.23 -0.20
CA ALA A 252 -9.11 21.07 0.15
C ALA A 252 -9.37 21.79 1.47
N GLU A 253 -10.38 22.64 1.48
CA GLU A 253 -10.81 23.38 2.66
C GLU A 253 -12.22 22.93 3.04
N SER A 254 -12.43 22.70 4.34
CA SER A 254 -13.73 22.37 4.91
C SER A 254 -13.98 23.14 6.20
N GLU A 255 -15.18 22.97 6.76
CA GLU A 255 -15.55 23.50 8.07
C GLU A 255 -14.65 22.95 9.20
N ASP A 256 -14.11 21.75 9.02
CA ASP A 256 -13.40 20.99 10.05
C ASP A 256 -11.87 21.08 9.91
N LEU A 257 -11.36 21.14 8.68
CA LEU A 257 -9.93 21.09 8.41
C LEU A 257 -9.54 21.69 7.06
N THR A 258 -8.27 22.04 6.94
CA THR A 258 -7.60 22.32 5.66
C THR A 258 -6.58 21.22 5.37
N LEU A 259 -6.72 20.58 4.22
CA LEU A 259 -5.84 19.54 3.72
C LEU A 259 -5.05 20.08 2.53
N VAL A 260 -3.74 19.91 2.54
CA VAL A 260 -2.86 20.30 1.44
C VAL A 260 -1.99 19.12 1.08
N VAL A 261 -2.01 18.70 -0.18
CA VAL A 261 -1.27 17.53 -0.64
C VAL A 261 -0.42 17.91 -1.84
N GLY A 262 0.82 17.45 -1.87
CA GLY A 262 1.74 17.67 -2.97
C GLY A 262 2.79 16.58 -3.05
N GLY A 263 3.77 16.77 -3.92
CA GLY A 263 4.89 15.84 -4.07
C GLY A 263 4.88 15.15 -5.43
N LYS A 264 5.48 13.95 -5.50
CA LYS A 264 5.69 13.29 -6.79
C LYS A 264 5.64 11.77 -6.71
N ILE A 265 5.36 11.16 -7.84
CA ILE A 265 5.36 9.73 -8.07
C ILE A 265 6.37 9.46 -9.19
N GLN A 266 7.39 8.66 -8.90
CA GLN A 266 8.35 8.21 -9.90
C GLN A 266 7.95 6.82 -10.39
N PHE A 267 7.47 6.72 -11.62
CA PHE A 267 7.17 5.46 -12.26
C PHE A 267 8.46 4.68 -12.53
N ASN A 268 8.43 3.37 -12.25
CA ASN A 268 9.53 2.45 -12.54
C ASN A 268 8.99 1.21 -13.26
N ASP A 269 9.87 0.47 -13.93
CA ASP A 269 9.52 -0.79 -14.58
C ASP A 269 9.99 -2.00 -13.74
N PRO A 270 9.09 -2.91 -13.29
CA PRO A 270 7.63 -2.86 -13.46
C PRO A 270 6.98 -1.88 -12.47
N VAL A 271 5.74 -1.45 -12.78
CA VAL A 271 5.02 -0.37 -12.07
C VAL A 271 4.92 -0.55 -10.55
N GLN A 272 4.96 -1.78 -10.04
CA GLN A 272 4.95 -2.05 -8.59
C GLN A 272 6.19 -1.51 -7.87
N ARG A 273 7.27 -1.24 -8.60
CA ARG A 273 8.51 -0.61 -8.11
C ARG A 273 8.48 0.91 -8.17
N SER A 274 7.44 1.51 -8.75
CA SER A 274 7.25 2.96 -8.75
C SER A 274 7.33 3.50 -7.33
N ARG A 275 7.88 4.70 -7.14
CA ARG A 275 8.12 5.29 -5.84
C ARG A 275 7.18 6.44 -5.59
N PHE A 276 6.54 6.44 -4.44
CA PHE A 276 5.77 7.56 -3.94
C PHE A 276 6.66 8.44 -3.06
N ASP A 277 6.50 9.74 -3.22
CA ASP A 277 7.06 10.80 -2.37
C ASP A 277 6.01 11.91 -2.27
N ILE A 278 4.90 11.58 -1.59
CA ILE A 278 3.74 12.46 -1.45
C ILE A 278 3.79 13.08 -0.06
N GLU A 279 3.63 14.40 0.01
CA GLU A 279 3.55 15.20 1.22
C GLU A 279 2.09 15.58 1.48
N ILE A 280 1.64 15.37 2.71
CA ILE A 280 0.28 15.67 3.15
C ILE A 280 0.40 16.58 4.36
N LYS A 281 -0.13 17.80 4.28
CA LYS A 281 -0.22 18.76 5.36
C LYS A 281 -1.69 18.89 5.76
N LEU A 282 -1.97 18.87 7.05
CA LEU A 282 -3.30 18.91 7.62
C LEU A 282 -3.33 19.98 8.71
N LEU A 283 -4.27 20.90 8.60
CA LEU A 283 -4.59 21.86 9.65
C LEU A 283 -6.01 21.57 10.13
N VAL A 284 -6.17 21.30 11.42
CA VAL A 284 -7.50 21.10 12.02
C VAL A 284 -7.98 22.43 12.56
N ASN A 285 -9.20 22.84 12.19
CA ASN A 285 -9.76 24.12 12.60
C ASN A 285 -10.00 24.15 14.12
N GLU A 286 -9.83 25.32 14.76
CA GLU A 286 -9.94 25.47 16.22
C GLU A 286 -11.31 25.04 16.74
N ARG A 287 -12.38 25.33 15.98
CA ARG A 287 -13.75 24.94 16.31
C ARG A 287 -13.87 23.44 16.59
N LEU A 288 -13.35 22.60 15.70
CA LEU A 288 -13.40 21.15 15.88
C LEU A 288 -12.56 20.68 17.07
N GLN A 289 -11.45 21.36 17.35
CA GLN A 289 -10.61 21.05 18.52
C GLN A 289 -11.31 21.38 19.85
N GLU A 290 -12.17 22.39 19.86
CA GLU A 290 -12.97 22.79 21.02
C GLU A 290 -14.21 21.89 21.20
N GLU A 291 -14.85 21.50 20.11
CA GLU A 291 -16.02 20.61 20.12
C GLU A 291 -15.66 19.15 20.42
N ASN A 292 -14.43 18.70 20.11
CA ASN A 292 -14.05 17.31 20.23
C ASN A 292 -12.71 17.08 20.98
N ASP A 293 -12.83 16.57 22.21
CA ASP A 293 -11.69 16.25 23.07
C ASP A 293 -10.76 15.18 22.48
N SER A 294 -11.29 14.20 21.74
CA SER A 294 -10.50 13.15 21.08
C SER A 294 -9.59 13.75 20.01
N VAL A 295 -10.10 14.66 19.18
CA VAL A 295 -9.30 15.37 18.16
C VAL A 295 -8.20 16.21 18.82
N ARG A 296 -8.54 16.97 19.87
CA ARG A 296 -7.55 17.75 20.65
C ARG A 296 -6.47 16.85 21.25
N LEU A 297 -6.85 15.68 21.74
CA LEU A 297 -5.92 14.69 22.28
C LEU A 297 -5.03 14.09 21.19
N LEU A 298 -5.56 13.82 19.99
CA LEU A 298 -4.76 13.38 18.84
C LEU A 298 -3.74 14.43 18.40
N LEU A 299 -4.14 15.69 18.30
CA LEU A 299 -3.23 16.79 17.95
C LEU A 299 -2.14 16.99 19.02
N SER A 300 -2.51 16.92 20.30
CA SER A 300 -1.56 17.09 21.42
C SER A 300 -0.60 15.90 21.58
N THR A 301 -1.00 14.70 21.17
CA THR A 301 -0.15 13.49 21.17
C THR A 301 0.60 13.25 19.86
N ALA A 302 0.27 14.01 18.81
CA ALA A 302 0.98 13.95 17.53
C ALA A 302 2.50 14.11 17.73
N SER A 303 3.26 13.27 17.02
CA SER A 303 4.70 13.23 17.18
C SER A 303 5.35 14.56 16.78
N LYS A 304 6.47 14.92 17.41
CA LYS A 304 7.27 16.10 17.00
C LYS A 304 7.70 16.02 15.54
N ASP A 305 7.89 14.80 15.03
CA ASP A 305 8.24 14.55 13.63
C ASP A 305 7.07 14.84 12.67
N SER A 306 5.84 14.92 13.18
CA SER A 306 4.63 15.25 12.41
C SER A 306 4.22 16.70 12.54
N ARG A 307 4.70 17.46 13.54
CA ARG A 307 4.35 18.88 13.66
C ARG A 307 5.25 19.73 12.78
N LEU A 308 4.67 20.66 12.03
CA LEU A 308 5.46 21.63 11.27
C LEU A 308 5.94 22.76 12.19
N GLU A 309 7.11 23.31 11.86
CA GLU A 309 7.68 24.49 12.51
C GLU A 309 7.23 25.77 11.77
N ALA A 310 7.41 26.94 12.40
CA ALA A 310 7.08 28.23 11.79
C ALA A 310 7.70 28.37 10.37
N PRO A 311 6.94 28.86 9.37
CA PRO A 311 5.70 29.64 9.48
C PRO A 311 4.38 28.83 9.55
N LEU A 312 4.43 27.50 9.42
CA LEU A 312 3.23 26.63 9.40
C LEU A 312 2.96 26.03 10.80
N GLU A 313 3.04 26.86 11.84
CA GLU A 313 2.74 26.43 13.21
C GLU A 313 1.28 25.98 13.32
N GLY A 314 1.03 24.86 14.01
CA GLY A 314 -0.30 24.24 14.12
C GLY A 314 -0.61 23.19 13.04
N TRP A 315 0.13 23.18 11.93
CA TRP A 315 -0.03 22.16 10.90
C TRP A 315 0.59 20.83 11.33
N LEU A 316 -0.10 19.74 10.98
CA LEU A 316 0.44 18.39 10.94
C LEU A 316 0.91 18.07 9.53
N GLY A 317 2.02 17.36 9.43
CA GLY A 317 2.69 17.01 8.19
C GLY A 317 3.06 15.56 8.19
N PHE A 318 2.72 14.91 7.09
CA PHE A 318 3.01 13.52 6.83
C PHE A 318 3.60 13.36 5.44
N ARG A 319 4.33 12.26 5.27
CA ARG A 319 4.91 11.88 4.01
C ARG A 319 4.61 10.41 3.74
N LEU A 320 4.01 10.14 2.59
CA LEU A 320 3.82 8.81 2.05
C LEU A 320 4.99 8.50 1.13
N GLN A 321 5.94 7.69 1.63
CA GLN A 321 7.14 7.32 0.89
C GLN A 321 7.27 5.81 0.69
N GLY A 322 7.91 5.40 -0.40
CA GLY A 322 8.30 4.01 -0.62
C GLY A 322 7.87 3.52 -1.99
N SER A 323 8.00 2.20 -2.23
CA SER A 323 7.49 1.61 -3.46
C SER A 323 5.96 1.52 -3.43
N ALA A 324 5.30 1.58 -4.59
CA ALA A 324 3.85 1.40 -4.72
C ALA A 324 3.34 0.11 -4.08
N ALA A 325 4.13 -0.97 -4.11
CA ALA A 325 3.80 -2.22 -3.43
C ALA A 325 3.85 -2.17 -1.89
N ARG A 326 4.57 -1.21 -1.31
CA ARG A 326 4.84 -1.10 0.14
C ARG A 326 5.00 0.38 0.56
N PRO A 327 3.95 1.20 0.42
CA PRO A 327 4.00 2.58 0.85
C PRO A 327 4.18 2.64 2.37
N ARG A 328 4.81 3.71 2.86
CA ARG A 328 5.03 3.95 4.29
C ARG A 328 4.66 5.37 4.63
N PHE A 329 3.79 5.50 5.62
CA PHE A 329 3.42 6.79 6.18
C PHE A 329 4.38 7.17 7.31
N ARG A 330 4.86 8.41 7.32
CA ARG A 330 5.77 8.97 8.35
C ARG A 330 5.46 10.44 8.57
N GLY A 331 5.86 10.98 9.73
CA GLY A 331 5.86 12.45 9.92
C GLY A 331 6.80 13.13 8.93
N ILE A 332 6.44 14.33 8.46
CA ILE A 332 7.20 15.08 7.43
C ILE A 332 8.66 15.35 7.84
N ASN A 333 8.89 15.54 9.15
CA ASN A 333 10.21 15.78 9.75
C ASN A 333 10.92 14.49 10.20
N ALA A 334 10.29 13.33 10.02
CA ALA A 334 10.88 12.05 10.42
C ALA A 334 12.11 11.73 9.56
N LYS A 335 13.29 11.77 10.18
CA LYS A 335 14.56 11.44 9.50
C LYS A 335 14.50 10.07 8.84
N THR A 336 14.82 10.00 7.55
CA THR A 336 14.89 8.74 6.82
C THR A 336 16.02 7.87 7.37
N ARG A 337 16.00 6.56 7.07
CA ARG A 337 17.10 5.66 7.45
C ARG A 337 18.42 6.12 6.83
N GLU A 338 18.36 6.68 5.62
CA GLU A 338 19.52 7.21 4.91
C GLU A 338 20.07 8.45 5.60
N ASP A 339 19.20 9.38 6.02
CA ASP A 339 19.62 10.57 6.79
C ASP A 339 20.24 10.17 8.12
N ARG A 340 19.64 9.21 8.83
CA ARG A 340 20.20 8.69 10.08
C ARG A 340 21.58 8.06 9.86
N VAL A 341 21.77 7.33 8.76
CA VAL A 341 23.07 6.74 8.40
C VAL A 341 24.07 7.82 8.00
N ARG A 342 23.65 8.83 7.26
CA ARG A 342 24.49 9.96 6.85
C ARG A 342 24.94 10.77 8.06
N GLU A 343 24.02 11.16 8.93
CA GLU A 343 24.30 11.86 10.19
C GLU A 343 25.22 11.02 11.10
N ALA A 344 24.98 9.71 11.20
CA ALA A 344 25.86 8.80 11.95
C ALA A 344 27.28 8.75 11.37
N ARG A 345 27.42 8.75 10.04
CA ARG A 345 28.72 8.79 9.35
C ARG A 345 29.42 10.13 9.57
N GLU A 346 28.70 11.23 9.46
CA GLU A 346 29.23 12.58 9.70
C GLU A 346 29.71 12.72 11.15
N LYS A 347 28.87 12.34 12.12
CA LYS A 347 29.23 12.33 13.55
C LYS A 347 30.43 11.43 13.86
N ARG A 348 30.57 10.30 13.16
CA ARG A 348 31.76 9.44 13.30
C ARG A 348 33.01 10.12 12.76
N ARG A 349 32.93 10.77 11.60
CA ARG A 349 34.04 11.55 11.02
C ARG A 349 34.47 12.69 11.93
N GLU A 350 33.53 13.42 12.51
CA GLU A 350 33.81 14.47 13.48
C GLU A 350 34.53 13.96 14.73
N ARG A 351 34.06 12.83 15.30
CA ARG A 351 34.68 12.19 16.45
C ARG A 351 36.10 11.72 16.14
N GLU A 352 36.33 11.16 14.95
CA GLU A 352 37.65 10.72 14.50
C GLU A 352 38.59 11.92 14.27
N ALA A 353 38.10 13.00 13.65
CA ALA A 353 38.86 14.24 13.48
C ALA A 353 39.22 14.87 14.84
N ALA A 354 38.29 14.93 15.79
CA ALA A 354 38.54 15.43 17.13
C ALA A 354 39.58 14.57 17.89
N ARG A 355 39.52 13.23 17.74
CA ARG A 355 40.52 12.32 18.31
C ARG A 355 41.91 12.57 17.72
N ARG A 356 42.02 12.76 16.39
CA ARG A 356 43.28 13.08 15.72
C ARG A 356 43.87 14.41 16.18
N LYS A 357 43.04 15.45 16.31
CA LYS A 357 43.48 16.77 16.84
C LYS A 357 44.04 16.65 18.26
N ARG A 358 43.32 15.96 19.16
CA ARG A 358 43.78 15.72 20.54
C ARG A 358 45.07 14.91 20.59
N GLN A 359 45.24 13.93 19.71
CA GLN A 359 46.47 13.14 19.62
C GLN A 359 47.64 14.00 19.13
N ALA A 360 47.43 14.84 18.11
CA ALA A 360 48.46 15.75 17.60
C ALA A 360 48.88 16.79 18.65
N GLU A 361 47.93 17.37 19.39
CA GLU A 361 48.22 18.29 20.51
C GLU A 361 49.01 17.61 21.62
N ARG A 362 48.61 16.39 22.03
CA ARG A 362 49.36 15.60 23.01
C ARG A 362 50.77 15.28 22.56
N GLN A 363 50.96 14.98 21.27
CA GLN A 363 52.29 14.75 20.70
C GLN A 363 53.14 16.03 20.71
N LYS A 364 52.57 17.19 20.34
CA LYS A 364 53.24 18.49 20.42
C LYS A 364 53.66 18.84 21.84
N GLN A 365 52.75 18.71 22.82
CA GLN A 365 53.06 18.96 24.23
C GLN A 365 54.15 18.03 24.76
N ARG A 366 54.15 16.75 24.36
CA ARG A 366 55.21 15.81 24.71
C ARG A 366 56.56 16.21 24.08
N ALA A 367 56.56 16.64 22.82
CA ALA A 367 57.76 17.10 22.14
C ALA A 367 58.34 18.39 22.77
N GLU A 368 57.50 19.32 23.19
CA GLU A 368 57.94 20.54 23.90
C GLU A 368 58.51 20.24 25.28
N ARG A 369 57.87 19.35 26.05
CA ARG A 369 58.39 18.93 27.36
C ARG A 369 59.72 18.16 27.26
N ALA A 370 59.97 17.50 26.13
CA ALA A 370 61.21 16.78 25.89
C ALA A 370 62.38 17.68 25.46
N LYS A 371 62.15 18.97 25.16
CA LYS A 371 63.25 19.90 24.88
C LYS A 371 63.99 20.21 26.20
N PRO A 372 65.27 19.83 26.34
CA PRO A 372 66.02 20.06 27.57
C PRO A 372 66.09 21.57 27.84
N LYS A 373 65.63 22.00 29.02
CA LYS A 373 65.81 23.38 29.46
C LYS A 373 67.31 23.62 29.62
N ALA A 374 67.87 24.50 28.79
CA ALA A 374 69.22 25.01 28.99
C ALA A 374 69.19 25.96 30.20
N ASP A 375 69.74 25.51 31.32
CA ASP A 375 69.93 26.34 32.53
C ASP A 375 70.95 27.45 32.24
N PRO A 376 70.62 28.74 32.46
CA PRO A 376 71.56 29.83 32.35
C PRO A 376 71.97 30.32 33.75
N SER A 377 72.82 29.59 34.46
CA SER A 377 73.74 30.20 35.44
C SER A 377 74.64 29.15 36.08
N GLY A 378 75.95 29.35 35.89
CA GLY A 378 76.97 28.58 36.58
C GLY A 378 76.92 28.80 38.09
N GLN A 379 76.72 27.71 38.82
CA GLN A 379 77.36 27.49 40.11
C GLN A 379 78.06 26.14 40.04
N ALA A 380 79.39 26.19 40.17
CA ALA A 380 80.25 25.04 40.33
C ALA A 380 79.92 24.36 41.66
N VAL A 381 79.08 23.34 41.64
CA VAL A 381 78.88 22.42 42.76
C VAL A 381 79.54 21.09 42.40
N LYS A 382 80.53 20.73 43.22
CA LYS A 382 81.33 19.49 43.16
C LYS A 382 80.43 18.26 43.01
N SER A 383 80.77 17.45 42.01
CA SER A 383 80.21 16.14 41.72
C SER A 383 80.37 15.15 42.88
N PRO A 384 79.31 14.41 43.26
CA PRO A 384 79.44 13.08 43.84
C PRO A 384 79.69 12.03 42.74
N PRO A 385 80.33 10.89 43.05
CA PRO A 385 80.84 9.96 42.06
C PRO A 385 79.75 9.26 41.26
N SER A 386 79.94 9.32 39.95
CA SER A 386 79.28 8.55 38.90
C SER A 386 79.25 7.04 39.22
N ARG A 387 78.05 6.50 39.39
CA ARG A 387 77.75 5.10 39.06
C ARG A 387 77.32 5.08 37.60
N GLY A 388 78.24 4.69 36.72
CA GLY A 388 78.00 4.54 35.29
C GLY A 388 76.90 3.52 35.01
N GLY A 389 75.74 4.02 34.58
CA GLY A 389 74.76 3.25 33.81
C GLY A 389 75.13 3.34 32.32
N PRO A 390 75.13 2.22 31.58
CA PRO A 390 75.58 2.19 30.19
C PRO A 390 74.68 3.02 29.27
N PRO A 391 75.23 3.54 28.15
CA PRO A 391 74.48 4.32 27.17
C PRO A 391 73.34 3.48 26.60
N SER A 392 72.10 3.97 26.73
CA SER A 392 70.95 3.41 26.03
C SER A 392 71.19 3.52 24.52
N LYS A 393 71.53 2.38 23.92
CA LYS A 393 71.65 2.22 22.46
C LYS A 393 70.44 2.83 21.76
N PRO A 394 70.64 3.52 20.61
CA PRO A 394 69.54 3.97 19.76
C PRO A 394 68.64 2.77 19.45
N ALA A 395 67.33 2.93 19.69
CA ALA A 395 66.36 1.88 19.46
C ALA A 395 66.48 1.38 18.02
N ASP A 396 66.79 0.09 17.89
CA ASP A 396 67.00 -0.59 16.63
C ASP A 396 65.74 -0.40 15.74
N PRO A 397 65.85 0.24 14.56
CA PRO A 397 64.71 0.46 13.68
C PRO A 397 64.04 -0.86 13.25
N ASP A 398 64.75 -1.99 13.31
CA ASP A 398 64.19 -3.29 13.00
C ASP A 398 63.24 -3.79 14.10
N ALA A 399 63.51 -3.50 15.37
CA ALA A 399 62.62 -3.85 16.48
C ALA A 399 61.29 -3.06 16.45
N ALA A 400 61.27 -1.87 15.85
CA ALA A 400 60.04 -1.10 15.64
C ALA A 400 59.18 -1.71 14.52
N ARG A 401 59.82 -2.15 13.42
CA ARG A 401 59.14 -2.83 12.30
C ARG A 401 58.56 -4.18 12.71
N GLU A 402 59.25 -4.90 13.59
CA GLU A 402 58.77 -6.20 14.10
C GLU A 402 57.50 -6.04 14.95
N ARG A 403 57.44 -5.02 15.81
CA ARG A 403 56.21 -4.70 16.58
C ARG A 403 55.04 -4.28 15.68
N GLU A 404 55.31 -3.55 14.61
CA GLU A 404 54.28 -3.15 13.66
C GLU A 404 53.73 -4.34 12.88
N ARG A 405 54.59 -5.31 12.51
CA ARG A 405 54.17 -6.60 11.93
C ARG A 405 53.33 -7.40 12.91
N GLU A 406 53.73 -7.51 14.17
CA GLU A 406 52.98 -8.24 15.19
C GLU A 406 51.57 -7.64 15.41
N VAL A 407 51.46 -6.30 15.41
CA VAL A 407 50.16 -5.62 15.53
C VAL A 407 49.28 -5.88 14.30
N LEU A 408 49.86 -5.89 13.10
CA LEU A 408 49.13 -6.19 11.86
C LEU A 408 48.66 -7.65 11.81
N GLU A 409 49.47 -8.60 12.26
CA GLU A 409 49.08 -10.01 12.35
C GLU A 409 47.94 -10.22 13.35
N ARG A 410 48.04 -9.65 14.55
CA ARG A 410 46.95 -9.71 15.54
C ARG A 410 45.64 -9.10 15.02
N ARG A 411 45.73 -8.05 14.20
CA ARG A 411 44.55 -7.44 13.58
C ARG A 411 43.92 -8.35 12.52
N ARG A 412 44.74 -9.00 11.67
CA ARG A 412 44.25 -9.98 10.68
C ARG A 412 43.63 -11.21 11.34
N ASP A 413 44.19 -11.67 12.45
CA ASP A 413 43.61 -12.77 13.24
C ASP A 413 42.27 -12.38 13.86
N ALA A 414 42.14 -11.15 14.36
CA ALA A 414 40.88 -10.64 14.89
C ALA A 414 39.81 -10.49 13.79
N GLU A 415 40.19 -10.02 12.59
CA GLU A 415 39.29 -9.91 11.45
C GLU A 415 38.82 -11.30 10.98
N ARG A 416 39.71 -12.29 10.88
CA ARG A 416 39.32 -13.69 10.55
C ARG A 416 38.35 -14.30 11.56
N ARG A 417 38.59 -14.10 12.87
CA ARG A 417 37.67 -14.61 13.91
C ARG A 417 36.30 -13.95 13.83
N ALA A 418 36.24 -12.66 13.48
CA ALA A 418 34.97 -11.97 13.31
C ALA A 418 34.19 -12.47 12.08
N GLU A 419 34.89 -12.76 10.97
CA GLU A 419 34.27 -13.38 9.78
C GLU A 419 33.76 -14.79 10.07
N GLU A 420 34.54 -15.62 10.79
CA GLU A 420 34.12 -16.97 11.21
C GLU A 420 32.88 -16.92 12.12
N GLU A 421 32.82 -15.98 13.07
CA GLU A 421 31.65 -15.81 13.95
C GLU A 421 30.41 -15.32 13.18
N GLU A 422 30.57 -14.46 12.17
CA GLU A 422 29.46 -14.02 11.32
C GLU A 422 28.92 -15.17 10.45
N ASP A 423 29.80 -15.98 9.87
CA ASP A 423 29.41 -17.15 9.09
C ASP A 423 28.71 -18.21 9.94
N GLU A 424 29.16 -18.43 11.19
CA GLU A 424 28.49 -19.33 12.13
C GLU A 424 27.08 -18.83 12.47
N ARG A 425 26.91 -17.51 12.71
CA ARG A 425 25.59 -16.90 12.93
C ARG A 425 24.66 -17.04 11.72
N ARG A 426 25.18 -16.87 10.50
CA ARG A 426 24.41 -17.06 9.27
C ARG A 426 23.97 -18.51 9.10
N ARG A 427 24.83 -19.48 9.39
CA ARG A 427 24.49 -20.91 9.37
C ARG A 427 23.44 -21.26 10.43
N ALA A 428 23.57 -20.72 11.64
CA ALA A 428 22.60 -20.92 12.70
C ALA A 428 21.23 -20.30 12.37
N GLN A 429 21.20 -19.12 11.74
CA GLN A 429 19.95 -18.50 11.28
C GLN A 429 19.28 -19.34 10.19
N LYS A 430 20.04 -19.79 9.19
CA LYS A 430 19.51 -20.62 8.11
C LYS A 430 18.95 -21.95 8.64
N ALA A 431 19.63 -22.58 9.60
CA ALA A 431 19.13 -23.81 10.24
C ALA A 431 17.80 -23.58 10.99
N ARG A 432 17.63 -22.42 11.65
CA ARG A 432 16.37 -22.06 12.31
C ARG A 432 15.23 -21.81 11.31
N GLU A 433 15.53 -21.16 10.19
CA GLU A 433 14.55 -20.93 9.12
C GLU A 433 14.12 -22.26 8.47
N GLU A 434 15.05 -23.19 8.22
CA GLU A 434 14.76 -24.53 7.72
C GLU A 434 13.91 -25.34 8.71
N GLN A 435 14.26 -25.32 10.01
CA GLN A 435 13.48 -25.99 11.05
C GLN A 435 12.05 -25.42 11.17
N ALA A 436 11.90 -24.10 11.14
CA ALA A 436 10.59 -23.45 11.16
C ALA A 436 9.75 -23.77 9.92
N SER A 437 10.38 -23.98 8.76
CA SER A 437 9.68 -24.41 7.55
C SER A 437 9.17 -25.85 7.66
N GLN A 438 9.96 -26.75 8.24
CA GLN A 438 9.57 -28.14 8.48
C GLN A 438 8.42 -28.25 9.48
N GLU A 439 8.46 -27.48 10.57
CA GLU A 439 7.37 -27.42 11.56
C GLU A 439 6.05 -26.92 10.93
N ARG A 440 6.13 -25.92 10.04
CA ARG A 440 4.94 -25.43 9.31
C ARG A 440 4.39 -26.46 8.34
N GLU A 441 5.26 -27.20 7.64
CA GLU A 441 4.82 -28.25 6.72
C GLU A 441 4.20 -29.42 7.49
N GLN A 442 4.76 -29.80 8.65
CA GLN A 442 4.18 -30.84 9.50
C GLN A 442 2.83 -30.42 10.08
N ALA A 443 2.71 -29.19 10.59
CA ALA A 443 1.44 -28.67 11.09
C ALA A 443 0.36 -28.59 9.99
N ALA A 444 0.76 -28.27 8.75
CA ALA A 444 -0.16 -28.27 7.62
C ALA A 444 -0.65 -29.69 7.28
N ARG A 445 0.22 -30.71 7.37
CA ARG A 445 -0.15 -32.11 7.15
C ARG A 445 -1.06 -32.65 8.24
N GLU A 446 -0.80 -32.31 9.50
CA GLU A 446 -1.66 -32.70 10.63
C GLU A 446 -3.05 -32.05 10.55
N ALA A 447 -3.16 -30.84 9.97
CA ALA A 447 -4.44 -30.19 9.73
C ALA A 447 -5.22 -30.75 8.52
N GLU A 448 -4.55 -31.47 7.62
CA GLU A 448 -5.17 -32.09 6.43
C GLU A 448 -5.60 -33.55 6.64
N GLU A 449 -5.30 -34.20 7.78
CA GLU A 449 -5.89 -35.50 8.10
C GLU A 449 -7.36 -35.30 8.50
N PRO A 450 -8.34 -35.68 7.65
CA PRO A 450 -9.74 -35.61 8.03
C PRO A 450 -9.95 -36.56 9.21
N GLU A 451 -10.57 -36.06 10.29
CA GLU A 451 -11.06 -36.90 11.37
C GLU A 451 -11.92 -38.00 10.74
N ALA A 452 -11.40 -39.22 10.75
CA ALA A 452 -12.10 -40.37 10.21
C ALA A 452 -13.38 -40.57 11.01
N ASP A 453 -14.51 -40.40 10.32
CA ASP A 453 -15.88 -40.58 10.81
C ASP A 453 -15.98 -41.66 11.90
N GLU A 454 -16.27 -41.21 13.13
CA GLU A 454 -16.77 -42.12 14.15
C GLU A 454 -18.03 -42.81 13.61
N PRO A 455 -18.09 -44.16 13.61
CA PRO A 455 -19.27 -44.86 13.11
C PRO A 455 -20.47 -44.56 14.02
N ALA A 456 -21.41 -43.80 13.47
CA ALA A 456 -22.70 -43.49 14.07
C ALA A 456 -23.37 -44.76 14.61
N LYS A 457 -23.50 -44.83 15.94
CA LYS A 457 -24.35 -45.82 16.60
C LYS A 457 -25.81 -45.49 16.28
N ALA A 458 -26.40 -46.30 15.40
CA ALA A 458 -27.84 -46.35 15.19
C ALA A 458 -28.53 -46.83 16.48
N GLY A 459 -29.01 -45.88 17.29
CA GLY A 459 -29.95 -46.10 18.37
C GLY A 459 -31.32 -45.57 17.95
N GLY A 460 -32.15 -46.46 17.40
CA GLY A 460 -33.55 -46.16 17.14
C GLY A 460 -34.32 -46.10 18.45
N GLN A 461 -35.09 -45.02 18.66
CA GLN A 461 -36.18 -45.01 19.62
C GLN A 461 -37.31 -44.17 19.07
N ALA A 462 -38.29 -44.87 18.50
CA ALA A 462 -39.63 -44.37 18.27
C ALA A 462 -40.27 -44.07 19.63
N VAL A 463 -40.78 -42.85 19.81
CA VAL A 463 -41.69 -42.54 20.90
C VAL A 463 -42.92 -41.87 20.30
N ASN A 464 -44.05 -42.50 20.62
CA ASN A 464 -45.38 -42.18 20.18
C ASN A 464 -45.86 -40.85 20.75
N ASP A 465 -46.66 -40.19 19.93
CA ASP A 465 -47.52 -39.05 20.21
C ASP A 465 -48.87 -39.57 20.73
N GLU A 466 -49.09 -39.53 22.04
CA GLU A 466 -50.39 -39.57 22.75
C GLU A 466 -50.13 -38.83 24.08
N GLY A 467 -50.74 -37.68 24.36
CA GLY A 467 -52.13 -37.57 24.80
C GLY A 467 -52.17 -37.66 26.34
N GLY A 468 -52.45 -36.56 27.04
CA GLY A 468 -52.64 -36.58 28.49
C GLY A 468 -52.66 -35.20 29.13
N GLU A 469 -53.87 -34.63 29.23
CA GLU A 469 -54.30 -33.75 30.31
C GLU A 469 -53.94 -34.39 31.67
N ASP A 470 -53.52 -33.59 32.64
CA ASP A 470 -54.23 -33.46 33.91
C ASP A 470 -53.45 -32.59 34.91
N ASP A 471 -54.27 -31.92 35.70
CA ASP A 471 -54.02 -30.93 36.71
C ASP A 471 -53.20 -31.41 37.92
N ASP A 472 -52.95 -30.44 38.79
CA ASP A 472 -52.96 -30.54 40.24
C ASP A 472 -51.64 -30.61 41.02
N GLU A 473 -51.52 -29.57 41.85
CA GLU A 473 -51.21 -29.63 43.28
C GLU A 473 -49.78 -29.98 43.73
N ASN A 474 -49.06 -28.89 44.01
CA ASN A 474 -48.21 -28.75 45.20
C ASN A 474 -48.96 -29.30 46.45
N PRO A 475 -48.33 -30.14 47.29
CA PRO A 475 -47.77 -29.55 48.52
C PRO A 475 -46.52 -30.25 49.11
N ALA A 476 -45.78 -29.44 49.86
CA ALA A 476 -45.09 -29.77 51.12
C ALA A 476 -43.78 -30.59 51.09
N ASP A 477 -42.70 -29.85 51.37
CA ASP A 477 -41.61 -30.14 52.32
C ASP A 477 -41.96 -31.14 53.45
N PRO A 478 -41.00 -31.93 54.00
CA PRO A 478 -39.90 -31.32 54.75
C PRO A 478 -38.56 -32.08 54.88
N ASP A 479 -37.64 -31.37 55.55
CA ASP A 479 -36.52 -31.85 56.38
C ASP A 479 -35.17 -32.15 55.72
N GLY A 480 -34.18 -31.33 56.13
CA GLY A 480 -33.01 -31.91 56.80
C GLY A 480 -31.63 -31.45 56.33
N ASP A 481 -31.02 -30.58 57.14
CA ASP A 481 -29.58 -30.48 57.41
C ASP A 481 -28.62 -29.71 56.46
N LYS A 482 -28.47 -28.43 56.82
CA LYS A 482 -27.22 -27.66 57.14
C LYS A 482 -25.92 -28.48 57.33
N PRO A 483 -24.69 -27.89 57.31
CA PRO A 483 -24.32 -26.46 57.48
C PRO A 483 -23.28 -25.91 56.44
N ALA A 484 -23.34 -24.63 56.06
CA ALA A 484 -22.77 -23.41 56.69
C ALA A 484 -21.27 -23.13 56.42
N ALA A 485 -21.01 -21.97 55.81
CA ALA A 485 -19.99 -20.95 56.13
C ALA A 485 -19.89 -19.97 54.93
N SER A 486 -20.57 -18.82 54.96
CA SER A 486 -20.12 -17.50 55.48
C SER A 486 -19.09 -16.81 54.56
N GLY A 487 -19.19 -15.55 54.17
CA GLY A 487 -20.03 -14.42 54.62
C GLY A 487 -20.20 -13.40 53.48
N GLU A 488 -21.21 -12.54 53.60
CA GLU A 488 -21.13 -11.11 54.03
C GLU A 488 -20.54 -10.20 52.93
N ASP A 489 -21.01 -8.99 52.68
CA ASP A 489 -22.25 -8.22 52.88
C ASP A 489 -21.89 -6.88 52.21
N GLY A 490 -22.84 -6.21 51.55
CA GLY A 490 -22.53 -4.93 50.90
C GLY A 490 -23.70 -4.32 50.14
N ASP A 491 -24.72 -3.91 50.89
CA ASP A 491 -25.84 -3.08 50.47
C ASP A 491 -25.44 -1.60 50.26
N GLY A 492 -26.28 -0.87 49.51
CA GLY A 492 -26.30 0.59 49.34
C GLY A 492 -25.92 1.01 47.91
N GLU A 493 -26.67 1.80 47.17
CA GLU A 493 -27.57 2.88 47.55
C GLU A 493 -28.51 3.17 46.37
N GLU A 494 -29.80 3.36 46.67
CA GLU A 494 -30.81 3.90 45.76
C GLU A 494 -30.56 5.40 45.57
N ASP A 495 -30.66 5.91 44.35
CA ASP A 495 -30.77 7.36 44.09
C ASP A 495 -31.83 7.59 43.01
N ASP A 496 -32.94 8.18 43.45
CA ASP A 496 -34.09 8.63 42.70
C ASP A 496 -33.92 10.12 42.36
N GLY A 497 -33.98 10.45 41.06
CA GLY A 497 -33.64 11.80 40.60
C GLY A 497 -34.49 12.29 39.43
N SER A 498 -35.75 12.59 39.74
CA SER A 498 -36.62 13.66 39.20
C SER A 498 -36.65 13.97 37.69
N GLU A 499 -37.87 13.79 37.18
CA GLU A 499 -38.51 14.48 36.06
C GLU A 499 -38.23 15.99 36.04
N GLN A 500 -37.96 16.52 34.85
CA GLN A 500 -38.20 17.93 34.54
C GLN A 500 -38.80 18.05 33.13
N GLU A 501 -40.13 18.18 33.13
CA GLU A 501 -40.92 18.68 32.01
C GLU A 501 -40.51 20.14 31.74
N GLY A 502 -40.27 20.45 30.46
CA GLY A 502 -40.02 21.79 29.97
C GLY A 502 -40.80 22.00 28.69
N ASP A 503 -41.99 22.56 28.84
CA ASP A 503 -42.77 23.20 27.78
C ASP A 503 -41.97 24.36 27.17
N GLU A 504 -41.91 24.44 25.84
CA GLU A 504 -41.78 25.72 25.14
C GLU A 504 -42.44 25.64 23.76
N ASP A 505 -43.68 26.13 23.73
CA ASP A 505 -44.39 26.61 22.54
C ASP A 505 -43.61 27.75 21.87
N GLY A 506 -43.49 27.73 20.55
CA GLY A 506 -42.75 28.76 19.81
C GLY A 506 -43.01 28.78 18.31
N ASP A 507 -44.21 29.23 17.95
CA ASP A 507 -44.62 29.99 16.76
C ASP A 507 -44.16 29.61 15.33
N ALA A 508 -45.19 29.48 14.51
CA ALA A 508 -45.17 29.46 13.06
C ALA A 508 -44.76 30.81 12.42
N ALA A 509 -43.94 30.74 11.36
CA ALA A 509 -43.97 31.69 10.24
C ALA A 509 -43.19 31.15 9.01
N GLU A 510 -43.92 30.58 8.05
CA GLU A 510 -43.61 30.69 6.61
C GLU A 510 -44.14 32.05 6.07
N PRO A 511 -43.91 32.48 4.80
CA PRO A 511 -42.85 32.17 3.84
C PRO A 511 -42.25 33.44 3.14
N GLY A 512 -41.14 33.29 2.42
CA GLY A 512 -40.64 34.26 1.44
C GLY A 512 -39.12 34.18 1.30
N ALA A 513 -38.49 34.30 0.14
CA ALA A 513 -38.93 34.69 -1.18
C ALA A 513 -37.95 34.11 -2.22
N SER A 514 -38.49 33.85 -3.40
CA SER A 514 -37.78 33.63 -4.65
C SER A 514 -36.75 34.72 -4.93
N GLY A 515 -35.48 34.35 -5.11
CA GLY A 515 -34.42 35.21 -5.60
C GLY A 515 -33.75 34.58 -6.83
N SER A 516 -34.32 34.86 -8.01
CA SER A 516 -33.66 34.64 -9.29
C SER A 516 -32.51 35.63 -9.42
N SER A 517 -31.26 35.14 -9.53
CA SER A 517 -30.13 35.93 -10.00
C SER A 517 -29.63 35.36 -11.32
N ALA A 518 -29.98 36.08 -12.38
CA ALA A 518 -29.31 36.02 -13.66
C ALA A 518 -27.86 36.52 -13.52
N SER A 519 -26.89 35.74 -13.95
CA SER A 519 -25.56 36.22 -14.30
C SER A 519 -25.45 36.34 -15.83
N GLN A 520 -25.44 37.59 -16.27
CA GLN A 520 -24.98 38.04 -17.59
C GLN A 520 -23.47 38.25 -17.56
N GLY A 521 -22.82 38.03 -18.71
CA GLY A 521 -21.44 38.44 -19.01
C GLY A 521 -20.40 37.44 -18.49
N GLU A 522 -19.36 37.06 -19.23
CA GLU A 522 -18.57 37.85 -20.17
C GLU A 522 -18.08 36.98 -21.34
N ASP A 523 -18.31 37.46 -22.56
CA ASP A 523 -17.63 37.00 -23.77
C ASP A 523 -16.21 37.58 -23.77
N GLU A 524 -15.16 36.76 -23.55
CA GLU A 524 -13.79 37.14 -23.88
C GLU A 524 -13.42 36.63 -25.29
N GLU A 525 -13.52 37.56 -26.24
CA GLU A 525 -12.89 37.50 -27.56
C GLU A 525 -11.36 37.57 -27.41
N GLY A 526 -10.71 36.40 -27.33
CA GLY A 526 -9.26 36.25 -27.43
C GLY A 526 -8.76 36.27 -28.88
N LYS A 527 -8.54 37.47 -29.43
CA LYS A 527 -7.72 37.71 -30.63
C LYS A 527 -6.26 37.43 -30.30
N GLY A 528 -5.62 36.51 -31.03
CA GLY A 528 -4.19 36.23 -30.94
C GLY A 528 -3.59 36.15 -32.34
N ASP A 529 -2.81 37.19 -32.66
CA ASP A 529 -2.18 37.48 -33.94
C ASP A 529 -1.05 36.51 -34.34
N GLU A 530 -0.80 36.52 -35.65
CA GLU A 530 0.38 36.05 -36.37
C GLU A 530 1.71 36.53 -35.76
N GLU A 531 2.69 35.63 -35.63
CA GLU A 531 4.04 35.75 -36.22
C GLU A 531 4.75 34.39 -36.34
#